data_AF-A0A2M6YVE5-F1
#
_entry.id   AF-A0A2M6YVE5-F1
#
_cell.length_a   1.000
_cell.length_b   1.000
_cell.length_c   1.000
_cell.angle_alpha   90.00
_cell.angle_beta   90.00
_cell.angle_gamma   90.00
#
_symmetry.space_group_name_H-M   'P 1'
#
loop_
_entity.id
_entity.type
_entity.pdbx_description
1 polymer ?
#
loop_
_entity_poly.entity_id
_entity_poly.type
_entity_poly.pdbx_seq_one_letter_code
_entity_poly.pdbx_strand_id
1 'polypeptide(L)'
;MKKLLIILFFLIIVIFIVTIYFPKNLKNNSNQQLTNVPTDKISQTSFPPILGIHYKMIDSQTATQNKLVEGAYITQVIKDSPAAQANLQEEDIITEIDGREISKLDKQSIYNLISALKPGSQVNLLIWRNNIIKSFLVNLKYK
;
A
#
# COMPACT_ATOMS: atom_id res chain seq x y z
N MET A 1 -45.02 12.70 -5.69
CA MET A 1 -44.09 13.29 -6.69
C MET A 1 -42.67 13.49 -6.14
N LYS A 2 -42.46 14.05 -4.94
CA LYS A 2 -41.10 14.35 -4.39
C LYS A 2 -40.19 13.12 -4.14
N LYS A 3 -40.76 11.97 -3.74
CA LYS A 3 -40.00 10.72 -3.51
C LYS A 3 -39.37 10.14 -4.79
N LEU A 4 -40.03 10.32 -5.93
CA LEU A 4 -39.54 9.83 -7.23
C LEU A 4 -38.31 10.61 -7.71
N LEU A 5 -38.27 11.92 -7.41
CA LEU A 5 -37.14 12.80 -7.77
C LEU A 5 -35.86 12.47 -6.99
N ILE A 6 -35.99 12.07 -5.72
CA ILE A 6 -34.85 11.72 -4.85
C ILE A 6 -34.20 10.41 -5.31
N ILE A 7 -35.01 9.41 -5.69
CA ILE A 7 -34.51 8.13 -6.20
C ILE A 7 -33.77 8.33 -7.53
N LEU A 8 -34.28 9.20 -8.41
CA LEU A 8 -33.62 9.53 -9.66
C LEU A 8 -32.27 10.23 -9.44
N PHE A 9 -32.18 11.12 -8.46
CA PHE A 9 -30.93 11.81 -8.12
C PHE A 9 -29.87 10.84 -7.58
N PHE A 10 -30.26 9.89 -6.73
CA PHE A 10 -29.35 8.84 -6.25
C PHE A 10 -28.87 7.92 -7.38
N LEU A 11 -29.75 7.55 -8.32
CA LEU A 11 -29.38 6.71 -9.46
C LEU A 11 -28.32 7.38 -10.35
N ILE A 12 -28.46 8.69 -10.60
CA ILE A 12 -27.52 9.47 -11.42
C ILE A 12 -26.15 9.57 -10.72
N ILE A 13 -26.12 9.80 -9.41
CA ILE A 13 -24.88 9.86 -8.63
C ILE A 13 -24.12 8.53 -8.69
N VAL A 14 -24.81 7.40 -8.55
CA VAL A 14 -24.18 6.08 -8.60
C VAL A 14 -23.57 5.81 -9.98
N ILE A 15 -24.26 6.16 -11.08
CA ILE A 15 -23.74 6.01 -12.45
C ILE A 15 -22.49 6.88 -12.67
N PHE A 16 -22.48 8.11 -12.12
CA PHE A 16 -21.34 9.02 -12.24
C PHE A 16 -20.12 8.50 -11.48
N ILE A 17 -20.30 7.97 -10.27
CA ILE A 17 -19.23 7.35 -9.48
C ILE A 17 -18.64 6.13 -10.19
N VAL A 18 -19.47 5.23 -10.73
CA VAL A 18 -18.99 4.04 -11.45
C VAL A 18 -18.14 4.41 -12.67
N THR A 19 -18.48 5.51 -13.37
CA THR A 19 -17.73 5.97 -14.55
C THR A 19 -16.34 6.51 -14.17
N ILE A 20 -16.20 7.17 -13.01
CA ILE A 20 -14.93 7.71 -12.53
C ILE A 20 -13.99 6.61 -12.04
N TYR A 21 -14.53 5.55 -11.43
CA TYR A 21 -13.73 4.49 -10.80
C TYR A 21 -13.39 3.31 -11.72
N PHE A 22 -13.90 3.24 -12.96
CA PHE A 22 -13.58 2.17 -13.91
C PHE A 22 -12.62 2.65 -15.02
N PRO A 23 -11.29 2.48 -14.86
CA PRO A 23 -10.35 2.81 -15.92
C PRO A 23 -10.51 1.83 -17.09
N LYS A 24 -10.92 2.34 -18.26
CA LYS A 24 -10.86 1.60 -19.53
C LYS A 24 -9.41 1.44 -19.95
N ASN A 25 -8.87 0.23 -19.87
CA ASN A 25 -7.59 -0.10 -20.48
C ASN A 25 -7.75 -1.25 -21.48
N LEU A 26 -7.97 -0.86 -22.73
CA LEU A 26 -7.91 -1.73 -23.91
C LEU A 26 -6.83 -1.17 -24.81
N LYS A 27 -5.64 -1.78 -24.78
CA LYS A 27 -4.66 -1.65 -25.86
C LYS A 27 -4.37 -3.03 -26.43
N ASN A 28 -4.97 -3.26 -27.59
CA ASN A 28 -4.57 -4.22 -28.60
C ASN A 28 -3.16 -3.86 -29.10
N ASN A 29 -2.29 -4.86 -29.27
CA ASN A 29 -1.80 -5.22 -30.61
C ASN A 29 -0.88 -6.46 -30.56
N SER A 30 -1.22 -7.40 -31.43
CA SER A 30 -0.51 -8.64 -31.69
C SER A 30 0.78 -8.38 -32.48
N ASN A 31 1.83 -9.12 -32.12
CA ASN A 31 2.96 -9.52 -32.97
C ASN A 31 3.93 -8.43 -33.46
N GLN A 32 5.10 -8.34 -32.83
CA GLN A 32 6.35 -8.16 -33.56
C GLN A 32 7.41 -9.16 -33.07
N GLN A 33 7.81 -9.98 -34.02
CA GLN A 33 8.74 -11.11 -33.94
C GLN A 33 10.19 -10.60 -33.96
N LEU A 34 11.06 -11.34 -33.26
CA LEU A 34 12.49 -11.13 -33.00
C LEU A 34 13.33 -10.55 -34.17
N THR A 35 13.96 -9.38 -33.98
CA THR A 35 15.16 -8.95 -34.73
C THR A 35 16.12 -8.12 -33.85
N ASN A 36 17.41 -8.36 -34.04
CA ASN A 36 18.55 -7.94 -33.20
C ASN A 36 18.76 -6.41 -33.12
N VAL A 37 18.80 -5.78 -31.93
CA VAL A 37 19.38 -4.43 -31.71
C VAL A 37 19.69 -4.17 -30.19
N PRO A 38 20.44 -3.12 -29.81
CA PRO A 38 21.65 -3.09 -28.99
C PRO A 38 21.37 -2.66 -27.52
N THR A 39 22.44 -2.33 -26.79
CA THR A 39 22.63 -1.98 -25.37
C THR A 39 21.67 -0.95 -24.73
N ASP A 40 20.36 -1.10 -24.89
CA ASP A 40 19.30 -0.30 -24.25
C ASP A 40 18.26 -1.20 -23.57
N LYS A 41 18.70 -2.37 -23.10
CA LYS A 41 17.90 -3.38 -22.37
C LYS A 41 18.50 -3.70 -21.00
N ILE A 42 18.77 -2.66 -20.21
CA ILE A 42 19.02 -2.80 -18.76
C ILE A 42 17.89 -2.12 -17.94
N SER A 43 16.81 -1.66 -18.57
CA SER A 43 15.73 -0.89 -17.92
C SER A 43 14.42 -1.66 -17.70
N GLN A 44 14.42 -3.00 -17.71
CA GLN A 44 13.17 -3.78 -17.56
C GLN A 44 13.20 -4.87 -16.49
N THR A 45 14.12 -4.81 -15.52
CA THR A 45 13.90 -5.46 -14.23
C THR A 45 13.13 -4.47 -13.35
N SER A 46 11.79 -4.48 -13.40
CA SER A 46 11.00 -3.69 -12.46
C SER A 46 11.25 -4.22 -11.06
N PHE A 47 12.08 -3.54 -10.28
CA PHE A 47 12.25 -3.87 -8.87
C PHE A 47 10.91 -3.67 -8.15
N PRO A 48 10.56 -4.52 -7.17
CA PRO A 48 9.35 -4.31 -6.41
C PRO A 48 9.40 -2.94 -5.72
N PRO A 49 8.25 -2.25 -5.59
CA PRO A 49 8.20 -1.03 -4.80
C PRO A 49 8.67 -1.30 -3.36
N ILE A 50 9.28 -0.30 -2.73
CA ILE A 50 9.76 -0.41 -1.37
C ILE A 50 9.10 0.61 -0.44
N LEU A 51 8.92 0.22 0.82
CA LEU A 51 8.51 1.12 1.89
C LEU A 51 9.72 1.81 2.54
N GLY A 52 10.81 1.04 2.69
CA GLY A 52 12.08 1.51 3.27
C GLY A 52 12.11 1.46 4.80
N ILE A 53 11.67 0.34 5.38
CA ILE A 53 11.70 0.08 6.81
C ILE A 53 12.30 -1.30 7.10
N HIS A 54 12.94 -1.44 8.25
CA HIS A 54 13.17 -2.73 8.89
C HIS A 54 12.12 -2.90 9.99
N TYR A 55 11.61 -4.11 10.14
CA TYR A 55 10.58 -4.40 11.13
C TYR A 55 10.73 -5.79 11.73
N LYS A 56 10.11 -5.96 12.90
CA LYS A 56 9.90 -7.24 13.57
C LYS A 56 8.41 -7.40 13.87
N MET A 57 7.88 -8.59 13.66
CA MET A 57 6.51 -8.91 14.09
C MET A 57 6.44 -9.02 15.61
N ILE A 58 5.44 -8.37 16.18
CA ILE A 58 5.02 -8.49 17.59
C ILE A 58 3.81 -9.41 17.63
N ASP A 59 3.97 -10.56 18.28
CA ASP A 59 2.88 -11.49 18.54
C ASP A 59 2.09 -11.11 19.80
N SER A 60 0.95 -11.78 20.01
CA SER A 60 0.04 -11.52 21.12
C SER A 60 0.70 -11.60 22.51
N GLN A 61 1.60 -12.56 22.68
CA GLN A 61 2.32 -12.75 23.94
C GLN A 61 3.25 -11.55 24.21
N THR A 62 4.06 -11.16 23.22
CA THR A 62 4.99 -10.03 23.33
C THR A 62 4.23 -8.72 23.50
N ALA A 63 3.11 -8.54 22.78
CA ALA A 63 2.24 -7.38 22.90
C ALA A 63 1.73 -7.23 24.35
N THR A 64 1.17 -8.32 24.90
CA THR A 64 0.61 -8.32 26.27
C THR A 64 1.69 -8.05 27.32
N GLN A 65 2.86 -8.70 27.22
CA GLN A 65 3.95 -8.56 28.19
C GLN A 65 4.52 -7.13 28.24
N ASN A 66 4.54 -6.45 27.09
CA ASN A 66 5.14 -5.12 26.97
C ASN A 66 4.11 -3.99 26.90
N LYS A 67 2.81 -4.29 27.07
CA LYS A 67 1.69 -3.35 26.92
C LYS A 67 1.69 -2.65 25.55
N LEU A 68 2.07 -3.39 24.52
CA LEU A 68 2.07 -2.99 23.11
C LEU A 68 0.85 -3.60 22.40
N VAL A 69 0.74 -3.31 21.10
CA VAL A 69 -0.25 -3.93 20.19
C VAL A 69 0.42 -4.94 19.27
N GLU A 70 -0.36 -5.89 18.75
CA GLU A 70 0.10 -6.81 17.73
C GLU A 70 0.29 -6.08 16.40
N GLY A 71 1.34 -6.44 15.66
CA GLY A 71 1.65 -5.79 14.38
C GLY A 71 3.13 -5.85 14.01
N ALA A 72 3.53 -5.03 13.04
CA ALA A 72 4.91 -4.89 12.62
C ALA A 72 5.56 -3.69 13.33
N TYR A 73 6.41 -3.97 14.31
CA TYR A 73 7.23 -2.99 15.01
C TYR A 73 8.40 -2.55 14.13
N ILE A 74 8.46 -1.26 13.83
CA ILE A 74 9.51 -0.65 13.01
C ILE A 74 10.77 -0.53 13.86
N THR A 75 11.81 -1.28 13.48
CA THR A 75 13.12 -1.23 14.14
C THR A 75 14.05 -0.20 13.54
N GLN A 76 13.81 0.19 12.27
CA GLN A 76 14.61 1.20 11.58
C GLN A 76 13.82 1.79 10.43
N VAL A 77 13.93 3.11 10.24
CA VAL A 77 13.45 3.80 9.03
C VAL A 77 14.66 4.16 8.16
N ILE A 78 14.65 3.70 6.91
CA ILE A 78 15.74 3.99 5.97
C ILE A 78 15.66 5.46 5.56
N LYS A 79 16.79 6.17 5.63
CA LYS A 79 16.87 7.59 5.23
C LYS A 79 16.44 7.75 3.76
N ASP A 80 15.77 8.87 3.47
CA ASP A 80 15.29 9.25 2.12
C ASP A 80 14.28 8.27 1.50
N SER A 81 13.76 7.33 2.29
CA SER A 81 12.73 6.38 1.86
C SER A 81 11.32 6.96 1.83
N PRO A 82 10.36 6.29 1.16
CA PRO A 82 8.93 6.58 1.29
C PRO A 82 8.44 6.66 2.74
N ALA A 83 8.86 5.73 3.60
CA ALA A 83 8.53 5.75 5.03
C ALA A 83 9.04 7.01 5.73
N ALA A 84 10.29 7.42 5.47
CA ALA A 84 10.85 8.65 6.02
C ALA A 84 10.09 9.89 5.53
N GLN A 85 9.75 9.94 4.24
CA GLN A 85 8.95 11.04 3.65
C GLN A 85 7.54 11.12 4.24
N ALA A 86 6.97 9.98 4.64
CA ALA A 86 5.69 9.90 5.32
C ALA A 86 5.78 10.11 6.85
N ASN A 87 6.96 10.46 7.37
CA ASN A 87 7.19 10.69 8.81
C ASN A 87 6.90 9.47 9.69
N LEU A 88 7.15 8.27 9.15
CA LEU A 88 7.27 7.06 9.96
C LEU A 88 8.52 7.14 10.84
N GLN A 89 8.43 6.55 12.01
CA GLN A 89 9.47 6.62 13.03
C GLN A 89 9.83 5.20 13.49
N GLU A 90 11.01 5.07 14.08
CA GLU A 90 11.33 3.89 14.86
C GLU A 90 10.34 3.75 16.02
N GLU A 91 10.13 2.53 16.48
CA GLU A 91 9.17 2.18 17.56
C GLU A 91 7.69 2.28 17.20
N ASP A 92 7.37 2.76 15.99
CA ASP A 92 6.03 2.63 15.42
C ASP A 92 5.62 1.17 15.26
N ILE A 93 4.35 0.87 15.51
CA ILE A 93 3.77 -0.44 15.20
C ILE A 93 2.73 -0.29 14.11
N ILE A 94 2.99 -0.87 12.95
CA ILE A 94 2.01 -0.95 11.86
C ILE A 94 0.99 -2.02 12.21
N THR A 95 -0.25 -1.61 12.42
CA THR A 95 -1.37 -2.50 12.76
C THR A 95 -2.19 -2.87 11.53
N GLU A 96 -2.20 -2.02 10.50
CA GLU A 96 -2.97 -2.23 9.28
C GLU A 96 -2.28 -1.67 8.03
N ILE A 97 -2.46 -2.35 6.90
CA ILE A 97 -2.07 -1.89 5.56
C ILE A 97 -3.27 -2.01 4.62
N ASP A 98 -3.78 -0.88 4.12
CA ASP A 98 -4.94 -0.79 3.22
C ASP A 98 -6.14 -1.64 3.68
N GLY A 99 -6.57 -1.53 4.95
CA GLY A 99 -7.70 -2.30 5.47
C GLY A 99 -7.35 -3.72 5.94
N ARG A 100 -6.10 -4.18 5.75
CA ARG A 100 -5.66 -5.52 6.14
C ARG A 100 -4.87 -5.47 7.44
N GLU A 101 -5.42 -6.10 8.46
CA GLU A 101 -4.80 -6.20 9.78
C GLU A 101 -3.53 -7.04 9.75
N ILE A 102 -2.42 -6.49 10.25
CA ILE A 102 -1.09 -7.09 10.16
C ILE A 102 -0.94 -8.30 11.09
N SER A 103 -1.60 -8.32 12.24
CA SER A 103 -1.60 -9.43 13.21
C SER A 103 -2.03 -10.77 12.58
N LYS A 104 -2.91 -10.72 11.58
CA LYS A 104 -3.45 -11.89 10.87
C LYS A 104 -2.56 -12.39 9.75
N LEU A 105 -1.50 -11.67 9.43
CA LEU A 105 -0.64 -11.98 8.31
C LEU A 105 0.70 -12.54 8.78
N ASP A 106 1.31 -13.40 7.96
CA ASP A 106 2.62 -13.98 8.26
C ASP A 106 3.76 -12.94 8.12
N LYS A 107 4.99 -13.26 8.53
CA LYS A 107 6.11 -12.30 8.44
C LYS A 107 6.41 -11.79 7.01
N GLN A 108 6.16 -12.62 6.01
CA GLN A 108 6.53 -12.36 4.61
C GLN A 108 5.42 -11.61 3.85
N SER A 109 4.22 -11.61 4.40
CA SER A 109 3.04 -11.02 3.81
C SER A 109 3.11 -9.50 3.68
N ILE A 110 3.76 -8.76 4.58
CA ILE A 110 3.95 -7.30 4.38
C ILE A 110 4.77 -7.05 3.13
N TYR A 111 5.89 -7.75 2.98
CA TYR A 111 6.70 -7.67 1.77
C TYR A 111 5.89 -8.07 0.53
N ASN A 112 5.10 -9.14 0.60
CA ASN A 112 4.26 -9.58 -0.50
C ASN A 112 3.16 -8.57 -0.85
N LEU A 113 2.52 -7.97 0.15
CA LEU A 113 1.50 -6.94 -0.01
C LEU A 113 2.07 -5.72 -0.72
N ILE A 114 3.22 -5.23 -0.28
CA ILE A 114 3.88 -4.09 -0.90
C ILE A 114 4.37 -4.46 -2.31
N SER A 115 5.02 -5.61 -2.49
CA SER A 115 5.57 -6.06 -3.77
C SER A 115 4.51 -6.29 -4.84
N ALA A 116 3.27 -6.61 -4.45
CA ALA A 116 2.15 -6.77 -5.36
C ALA A 116 1.58 -5.42 -5.87
N LEU A 117 1.94 -4.31 -5.23
CA LEU A 117 1.47 -2.99 -5.63
C LEU A 117 2.28 -2.42 -6.79
N LYS A 118 1.68 -1.45 -7.47
CA LYS A 118 2.36 -0.71 -8.52
C LYS A 118 3.28 0.35 -7.89
N PRO A 119 4.46 0.59 -8.47
CA PRO A 119 5.28 1.75 -8.14
C PRO A 119 4.48 3.05 -8.34
N GLY A 120 4.68 4.00 -7.44
CA GLY A 120 3.92 5.25 -7.38
C GLY A 120 2.52 5.11 -6.77
N SER A 121 2.08 3.89 -6.41
CA SER A 121 0.87 3.71 -5.63
C SER A 121 1.03 4.30 -4.23
N GLN A 122 -0.08 4.82 -3.71
CA GLN A 122 -0.19 5.23 -2.33
C GLN A 122 -0.78 4.10 -1.50
N VAL A 123 -0.24 3.90 -0.30
CA VAL A 123 -0.70 2.91 0.68
C VAL A 123 -1.09 3.63 1.96
N ASN A 124 -2.23 3.26 2.53
CA ASN A 124 -2.63 3.72 3.85
C ASN A 124 -2.14 2.74 4.92
N LEU A 125 -1.44 3.28 5.91
CA LEU A 125 -0.96 2.54 7.07
C LEU A 125 -1.68 3.04 8.32
N LEU A 126 -2.24 2.13 9.12
CA LEU A 126 -2.59 2.44 10.50
C LEU A 126 -1.41 2.08 11.40
N ILE A 127 -0.99 3.06 12.20
CA ILE A 127 0.19 2.97 13.04
C ILE A 127 -0.18 3.35 14.46
N TRP A 128 0.21 2.49 15.39
CA TRP A 128 0.19 2.79 16.80
C TRP A 128 1.50 3.47 17.20
N ARG A 129 1.40 4.71 17.71
CA ARG A 129 2.52 5.52 18.20
C ARG A 129 2.10 6.20 19.50
N ASN A 130 2.87 6.00 20.57
CA ASN A 130 2.60 6.60 21.89
C ASN A 130 1.16 6.37 22.36
N ASN A 131 0.69 5.10 22.28
CA ASN A 131 -0.64 4.69 22.70
C ASN A 131 -1.81 5.26 21.87
N ILE A 132 -1.53 5.86 20.71
CA ILE A 132 -2.53 6.45 19.81
C ILE A 132 -2.40 5.83 18.42
N ILE A 133 -3.53 5.48 17.80
CA ILE A 133 -3.57 5.05 16.40
C ILE A 133 -3.62 6.27 15.49
N LYS A 134 -2.75 6.30 14.49
CA LYS A 134 -2.63 7.35 13.47
C LYS A 134 -2.62 6.73 12.08
N SER A 135 -3.19 7.43 11.11
CA SER A 135 -3.16 7.03 9.70
C SER A 135 -2.06 7.79 8.98
N PHE A 136 -1.26 7.06 8.19
CA PHE A 136 -0.20 7.60 7.36
C PHE A 136 -0.37 7.12 5.92
N LEU A 137 -0.36 8.07 4.99
CA LEU A 137 -0.36 7.77 3.57
C LEU A 137 1.07 7.77 3.05
N VAL A 138 1.51 6.65 2.48
CA VAL A 138 2.87 6.47 2.00
C VAL A 138 2.88 6.26 0.49
N ASN A 139 3.68 7.04 -0.24
CA ASN A 139 3.84 6.91 -1.68
C ASN A 139 5.03 6.00 -2.00
N LEU A 140 4.75 4.81 -2.52
CA LEU A 140 5.77 3.81 -2.80
C LEU A 140 6.65 4.22 -4.00
N LYS A 141 7.96 4.14 -3.84
CA LYS A 141 8.94 4.51 -4.88
C LYS A 141 9.90 3.36 -5.18
N TYR A 142 10.57 3.45 -6.33
CA TYR A 142 11.74 2.63 -6.63
C TYR A 142 12.93 3.08 -5.78
N LYS A 143 13.87 2.15 -5.57
CA LYS A 143 15.21 2.45 -5.06
C LYS A 143 16.15 2.79 -6.22
#